data_AF-A0A6B3HQW7-F1
#
_entry.id   AF-A0A6B3HQW7-F1
#
_cell.length_a   1.000
_cell.length_b   1.000
_cell.length_c   1.000
_cell.angle_alpha   90.00
_cell.angle_beta   90.00
_cell.angle_gamma   90.00
#
_symmetry.space_group_name_H-M   'P 1'
#
loop_
_entity.id
_entity.type
_entity.pdbx_description
1 polymer ?
#
loop_
_entity_poly.entity_id
_entity_poly.type
_entity_poly.pdbx_seq_one_letter_code
_entity_poly.pdbx_strand_id
1 'polypeptide(L)'
;FAAFLLAVTLLVAPTATATAAAPSAAAATSRGWNDYSCKPSAAHPRPVVLVHGTFGNSVDNWLVLAPYLVNRGYCVFSLDYGQLPG
;
A
#
# COMPACT_ATOMS: atom_id res chain seq x y z
N PHE A 1 -1.40 -68.05 39.63
CA PHE A 1 -0.89 -67.78 38.28
C PHE A 1 -1.94 -67.03 37.47
N ALA A 2 -1.86 -65.70 37.40
CA ALA A 2 -2.56 -64.90 36.39
C ALA A 2 -1.89 -63.51 36.34
N ALA A 3 -1.08 -63.30 35.30
CA ALA A 3 -0.34 -62.06 35.07
C ALA A 3 -1.28 -61.01 34.46
N PHE A 4 -1.38 -59.84 35.09
CA PHE A 4 -2.08 -58.68 34.54
C PHE A 4 -1.14 -57.94 33.58
N LEU A 5 -1.48 -57.96 32.28
CA LEU A 5 -0.79 -57.21 31.23
C LEU A 5 -1.24 -55.74 31.26
N LEU A 6 -0.27 -54.83 31.43
CA LEU A 6 -0.48 -53.38 31.34
C LEU A 6 -0.49 -52.96 29.86
N ALA A 7 -1.64 -52.51 29.35
CA ALA A 7 -1.75 -51.95 28.01
C ALA A 7 -1.38 -50.45 28.04
N VAL A 8 -0.30 -50.08 27.35
CA VAL A 8 0.13 -48.68 27.17
C VAL A 8 -0.67 -48.06 26.03
N THR A 9 -1.49 -47.06 26.31
CA THR A 9 -2.24 -46.29 25.32
C THR A 9 -1.41 -45.07 24.88
N LEU A 10 -0.95 -45.06 23.62
CA LEU A 10 -0.32 -43.89 23.01
C LEU A 10 -1.39 -42.85 22.65
N LEU A 11 -1.38 -41.70 23.33
CA LEU A 11 -2.16 -40.52 22.96
C LEU A 11 -1.48 -39.81 21.79
N VAL A 12 -2.07 -39.89 20.60
CA VAL A 12 -1.65 -39.11 19.42
C VAL A 12 -2.20 -37.68 19.56
N ALA A 13 -1.32 -36.69 19.67
CA ALA A 13 -1.72 -35.28 19.71
C ALA A 13 -1.94 -34.73 18.29
N PRO A 14 -3.01 -33.96 18.02
CA PRO A 14 -3.21 -33.31 16.73
C PRO A 14 -2.26 -32.11 16.59
N THR A 15 -1.50 -32.05 15.51
CA THR A 15 -0.71 -30.87 15.14
C THR A 15 -1.65 -29.79 14.61
N ALA A 16 -1.88 -28.74 15.40
CA ALA A 16 -2.62 -27.57 14.97
C ALA A 16 -1.80 -26.79 13.92
N THR A 17 -2.21 -26.85 12.66
CA THR A 17 -1.66 -26.01 11.60
C THR A 17 -2.24 -24.60 11.71
N ALA A 18 -1.47 -23.68 12.30
CA ALA A 18 -1.82 -22.26 12.27
C ALA A 18 -1.74 -21.75 10.82
N THR A 19 -2.89 -21.44 10.21
CA THR A 19 -2.92 -20.71 8.93
C THR A 19 -2.54 -19.26 9.20
N ALA A 20 -1.32 -18.86 8.86
CA ALA A 20 -0.94 -17.45 8.91
C ALA A 20 -1.77 -16.67 7.89
N ALA A 21 -2.62 -15.75 8.36
CA ALA A 21 -3.27 -14.79 7.48
C ALA A 21 -2.19 -13.88 6.88
N ALA A 22 -2.04 -13.91 5.55
CA ALA A 22 -1.20 -12.94 4.87
C ALA A 22 -1.76 -11.53 5.11
N PRO A 23 -0.91 -10.51 5.35
CA PRO A 23 -1.39 -9.14 5.44
C PRO A 23 -2.15 -8.81 4.16
N SER A 24 -3.39 -8.34 4.30
CA SER A 24 -4.17 -7.85 3.17
C SER A 24 -3.42 -6.67 2.58
N ALA A 25 -2.72 -6.90 1.47
CA ALA A 25 -2.11 -5.82 0.71
C ALA A 25 -3.27 -4.94 0.23
N ALA A 26 -3.41 -3.75 0.80
CA ALA A 26 -4.36 -2.76 0.33
C ALA A 26 -4.16 -2.63 -1.19
N ALA A 27 -5.23 -2.86 -1.96
CA ALA A 27 -5.14 -2.84 -3.41
C ALA A 27 -4.61 -1.47 -3.85
N ALA A 28 -3.51 -1.48 -4.61
CA ALA A 28 -2.92 -0.27 -5.16
C ALA A 28 -3.98 0.54 -5.93
N THR A 29 -4.08 1.82 -5.63
CA THR A 29 -5.00 2.72 -6.34
C THR A 29 -4.45 2.97 -7.75
N SER A 30 -5.33 3.15 -8.75
CA SER A 30 -4.89 3.54 -10.10
C SER A 30 -4.90 5.06 -10.32
N ARG A 31 -5.16 5.83 -9.26
CA ARG A 31 -5.22 7.29 -9.22
C ARG A 31 -4.99 7.77 -7.79
N GLY A 32 -4.39 8.95 -7.63
CA GLY A 32 -4.14 9.54 -6.32
C GLY A 32 -3.20 10.74 -6.43
N TRP A 33 -3.15 11.57 -5.39
CA TRP A 33 -2.21 12.69 -5.30
C TRP A 33 -1.27 12.45 -4.12
N ASN A 34 0.03 12.34 -4.39
CA ASN A 34 1.08 11.98 -3.42
C ASN A 34 0.83 10.62 -2.72
N ASP A 35 0.11 9.72 -3.40
CA ASP A 35 -0.06 8.32 -2.99
C ASP A 35 1.01 7.45 -3.67
N TYR A 36 2.03 7.05 -2.91
CA TYR A 36 3.12 6.19 -3.40
C TYR A 36 2.73 4.73 -3.62
N SER A 37 1.55 4.31 -3.12
CA SER A 37 0.98 3.01 -3.46
C SER A 37 0.29 3.02 -4.83
N CYS A 38 0.06 4.21 -5.42
CA CYS A 38 -0.60 4.36 -6.71
C CYS A 38 0.17 3.64 -7.84
N LYS A 39 -0.54 2.85 -8.64
CA LYS A 39 0.00 2.15 -9.81
C LYS A 39 -0.66 2.68 -11.09
N PRO A 40 0.11 3.28 -12.02
CA PRO A 40 -0.40 3.77 -13.29
C PRO A 40 -1.19 2.69 -14.05
N SER A 41 -2.34 3.08 -14.61
CA SER A 41 -3.20 2.18 -15.40
C SER A 41 -2.73 2.03 -16.84
N ALA A 42 -3.30 1.10 -17.60
CA ALA A 42 -3.04 1.00 -19.04
C ALA A 42 -3.49 2.25 -19.83
N ALA A 43 -4.54 2.93 -19.37
CA ALA A 43 -5.02 4.19 -19.98
C ALA A 43 -4.06 5.36 -19.69
N HIS A 44 -3.44 5.36 -18.49
CA HIS A 44 -2.49 6.38 -18.05
C HIS A 44 -1.22 5.71 -17.50
N PRO A 45 -0.33 5.18 -18.36
CA PRO A 45 0.82 4.38 -17.93
C PRO A 45 1.97 5.22 -17.36
N ARG A 46 1.88 6.54 -17.44
CA ARG A 46 2.90 7.48 -16.98
C ARG A 46 2.34 8.31 -15.81
N PRO A 47 2.99 8.30 -14.64
CA PRO A 47 2.63 9.21 -13.57
C PRO A 47 2.94 10.66 -13.96
N VAL A 48 2.23 11.61 -13.35
CA VAL A 48 2.43 13.05 -13.55
C VAL A 48 3.17 13.62 -12.35
N VAL A 49 4.22 14.38 -12.60
CA VAL A 49 4.92 15.17 -11.56
C VAL A 49 4.66 16.64 -11.82
N LEU A 50 4.04 17.31 -10.85
CA LEU A 50 3.73 18.73 -10.89
C LEU A 50 4.85 19.52 -10.18
N VAL A 51 5.39 20.53 -10.86
CA VAL A 51 6.55 21.32 -10.42
C VAL A 51 6.12 22.77 -10.31
N HIS A 52 5.96 23.26 -9.07
CA HIS A 52 5.40 24.59 -8.80
C HIS A 52 6.23 25.73 -9.40
N GLY A 53 5.66 26.92 -9.53
CA GLY A 53 6.40 28.12 -9.95
C GLY A 53 7.22 28.77 -8.81
N THR A 54 7.84 29.92 -9.11
CA THR A 54 8.50 30.75 -8.09
C THR A 54 7.50 31.15 -7.00
N PHE A 55 7.94 31.12 -5.74
CA PHE A 55 7.12 31.37 -4.54
C PHE A 55 5.98 30.36 -4.31
N GLY A 56 5.93 29.27 -5.07
CA GLY A 56 4.98 28.18 -4.86
C GLY A 56 5.46 27.12 -3.86
N ASN A 57 4.60 26.15 -3.61
CA ASN A 57 4.90 24.91 -2.90
C ASN A 57 4.18 23.72 -3.55
N SER A 58 4.42 22.52 -3.02
CA SER A 58 3.88 21.26 -3.53
C SER A 58 2.35 21.16 -3.54
N VAL A 59 1.63 21.98 -2.76
CA VAL A 59 0.18 21.86 -2.56
C VAL A 59 -0.57 23.04 -3.16
N ASP A 60 -0.28 24.26 -2.73
CA ASP A 60 -1.09 25.45 -3.01
C ASP A 60 -1.14 25.79 -4.51
N ASN A 61 -0.05 25.50 -5.22
CA ASN A 61 0.02 25.71 -6.66
C ASN A 61 -0.97 24.81 -7.43
N TRP A 62 -1.36 23.67 -6.84
CA TRP A 62 -2.03 22.56 -7.53
C TRP A 62 -3.38 22.17 -6.97
N LEU A 63 -3.97 22.97 -6.08
CA LEU A 63 -5.28 22.70 -5.45
C LEU A 63 -6.41 22.38 -6.45
N VAL A 64 -6.32 22.90 -7.67
CA VAL A 64 -7.29 22.60 -8.75
C VAL A 64 -6.77 21.52 -9.71
N LEU A 65 -5.52 21.65 -10.18
CA LEU A 65 -5.00 20.78 -11.23
C LEU A 65 -4.77 19.35 -10.74
N ALA A 66 -4.27 19.15 -9.53
CA ALA A 66 -4.02 17.81 -9.01
C ALA A 66 -5.32 17.00 -8.89
N PRO A 67 -6.40 17.48 -8.22
CA PRO A 67 -7.69 16.79 -8.25
C PRO A 67 -8.26 16.61 -9.66
N TYR A 68 -8.12 17.60 -10.55
CA TYR A 68 -8.59 17.49 -11.93
C TYR A 68 -7.96 16.30 -12.67
N LEU A 69 -6.66 16.05 -12.47
CA LEU A 69 -5.95 14.92 -13.05
C LEU A 69 -6.27 13.60 -12.33
N VAL A 70 -6.36 13.60 -11.00
CA VAL A 70 -6.76 12.40 -10.24
C VAL A 70 -8.14 11.91 -10.68
N ASN A 71 -9.11 12.82 -10.84
CA ASN A 71 -10.46 12.48 -11.31
C ASN A 71 -10.46 11.89 -12.74
N ARG A 72 -9.38 12.06 -13.50
CA ARG A 72 -9.18 11.47 -14.83
C ARG A 72 -8.36 10.19 -14.82
N GLY A 73 -7.98 9.67 -13.65
CA GLY A 73 -7.31 8.37 -13.54
C GLY A 73 -5.78 8.45 -13.57
N TYR A 74 -5.19 9.60 -13.26
CA TYR A 74 -3.74 9.75 -13.16
C TYR A 74 -3.25 9.50 -11.72
N CYS A 75 -2.08 8.87 -11.60
CA CYS A 75 -1.24 8.99 -10.41
C CYS A 75 -0.47 10.31 -10.50
N VAL A 76 -0.71 11.22 -9.56
CA VAL A 76 -0.16 12.58 -9.55
C VAL A 76 0.76 12.73 -8.34
N PHE A 77 1.91 13.37 -8.55
CA PHE A 77 2.87 13.70 -7.51
C PHE A 77 3.24 15.17 -7.60
N SER A 78 3.54 15.78 -6.47
CA SER A 78 4.08 17.14 -6.40
C SER A 78 5.17 17.20 -5.33
N LEU A 79 6.16 18.06 -5.55
CA LEU A 79 7.33 18.21 -4.68
C LEU A 79 7.51 19.66 -4.27
N ASP A 80 8.16 19.86 -3.13
CA ASP A 80 8.73 21.15 -2.76
C ASP A 80 10.19 21.21 -3.19
N TYR A 81 10.58 22.33 -3.80
CA TYR A 81 11.96 22.56 -4.20
C TYR A 81 12.37 24.02 -3.98
N GLY A 82 13.68 24.23 -3.77
CA GLY A 82 14.24 25.57 -3.61
C GLY A 82 13.82 26.30 -2.32
N GLN A 83 13.46 25.55 -1.28
CA GLN A 83 13.07 26.12 0.01
C GLN A 83 14.24 26.89 0.65
N LEU A 84 13.95 28.10 1.13
CA LEU A 84 14.89 28.88 1.92
C LEU A 84 14.75 28.51 3.40
N PRO A 85 15.86 28.31 4.13
CA PRO A 85 15.82 28.18 5.58
C PRO A 85 15.17 29.41 6.21
N GLY A 86 14.36 29.19 7.25
CA GLY A 86 13.78 30.24 8.09
C GLY A 86 14.73 30.69 9.19
#